data_AF-A0A257L5X1-F1
#
_entry.id   AF-A0A257L5X1-F1
#
_cell.length_a   1.000
_cell.length_b   1.000
_cell.length_c   1.000
_cell.angle_alpha   90.00
_cell.angle_beta   90.00
_cell.angle_gamma   90.00
#
_symmetry.space_group_name_H-M   'P 1'
#
loop_
_entity.id
_entity.type
_entity.pdbx_description
1 polymer ?
#
loop_
_entity_poly.entity_id
_entity_poly.type
_entity_poly.pdbx_seq_one_letter_code
_entity_poly.pdbx_strand_id
1 'polypeptide(L)' 'VNPSATYKFAEALIKAGKDFDMFIWPSRNHNFGRTTGDYFTKKRWDYFLEHLLGQKPLLHYQIVK' A
#
# COMPACT_ATOMS: atom_id res chain seq x y z
N VAL A 1 -9.69 12.44 6.53
CA VAL A 1 -8.32 12.45 7.10
C VAL A 1 -7.37 13.10 6.12
N ASN A 2 -6.40 13.90 6.58
CA ASN A 2 -5.46 14.64 5.71
C ASN A 2 -4.12 13.88 5.53
N PRO A 3 -3.60 13.69 4.29
CA PRO A 3 -2.34 12.97 4.05
C PRO A 3 -1.07 13.60 4.64
N SER A 4 -1.07 14.90 4.97
CA SER A 4 0.11 15.62 5.49
C SER A 4 0.69 14.99 6.77
N ALA A 5 -0.15 14.40 7.62
CA ALA A 5 0.32 13.71 8.81
C ALA A 5 1.22 12.50 8.47
N THR A 6 0.86 11.73 7.43
CA THR A 6 1.66 10.60 6.96
C THR A 6 3.01 11.06 6.40
N TYR A 7 3.05 12.18 5.66
CA TYR A 7 4.31 12.72 5.14
C TYR A 7 5.24 13.22 6.25
N LYS A 8 4.70 13.88 7.28
CA LYS A 8 5.48 14.29 8.45
C LYS A 8 6.05 13.08 9.21
N PHE A 9 5.28 12.00 9.31
CA PHE A 9 5.76 10.77 9.93
C PHE A 9 6.87 10.11 9.09
N ALA A 10 6.71 10.04 7.78
CA ALA A 10 7.75 9.55 6.87
C ALA A 10 9.06 10.36 7.00
N GLU A 11 8.97 11.69 7.06
CA GLU A 11 10.15 12.55 7.31
C GLU A 11 10.83 12.21 8.65
N ALA A 12 10.06 11.97 9.71
CA ALA A 12 10.59 11.59 11.01
C ALA A 12 11.29 10.22 10.99
N LEU A 13 10.75 9.24 10.23
CA LEU A 13 11.39 7.94 10.03
C LEU A 13 12.73 8.08 9.28
N ILE A 14 12.79 8.90 8.24
CA ILE A 14 14.02 9.19 7.48
C ILE A 14 15.07 9.82 8.40
N LYS A 15 14.70 10.85 9.18
CA LYS A 15 15.62 11.49 10.15
C LYS A 15 16.13 10.53 11.21
N ALA A 16 15.34 9.52 11.56
CA ALA A 16 15.71 8.47 12.50
C ALA A 16 16.48 7.30 11.87
N GLY A 17 16.78 7.34 10.56
CA GLY A 17 17.47 6.28 9.84
C GLY A 17 16.69 4.98 9.78
N LYS A 18 15.35 5.05 9.66
CA LYS A 18 14.46 3.89 9.61
C LYS A 18 13.93 3.65 8.21
N ASP A 19 14.03 2.41 7.75
CA ASP A 19 13.41 1.97 6.50
C ASP A 19 11.90 1.82 6.67
N PHE A 20 11.15 2.12 5.61
CA PHE A 20 9.71 1.94 5.54
C PHE A 20 9.23 1.90 4.09
N ASP A 21 8.10 1.25 3.88
CA ASP A 21 7.38 1.26 2.61
C ASP A 21 6.19 2.22 2.67
N MET A 22 5.93 2.92 1.56
CA MET A 22 4.81 3.86 1.47
C MET A 22 4.07 3.71 0.14
N PHE A 23 2.75 3.64 0.22
CA PHE A 23 1.85 3.55 -0.92
C PHE A 23 0.87 4.73 -0.92
N ILE A 24 0.88 5.52 -1.99
CA ILE A 24 -0.11 6.57 -2.25
C ILE A 24 -1.04 6.09 -3.37
N TRP A 25 -2.35 6.20 -3.14
CA TRP A 25 -3.36 5.97 -4.17
C TRP A 25 -3.98 7.30 -4.61
N PRO A 26 -3.55 7.87 -5.75
CA PRO A 26 -4.06 9.15 -6.22
C PRO A 26 -5.55 9.10 -6.55
N SER A 27 -6.20 10.26 -6.52
CA SER A 27 -7.61 10.44 -6.91
C SER A 27 -8.61 9.63 -6.08
N ARG A 28 -8.24 9.24 -4.84
CA ARG A 28 -9.13 8.61 -3.86
C ARG A 28 -9.42 9.54 -2.70
N ASN A 29 -10.67 9.50 -2.23
CA ASN A 29 -11.08 10.13 -0.98
C ASN A 29 -10.92 9.15 0.19
N HIS A 30 -11.40 9.52 1.38
CA HIS A 30 -11.28 8.66 2.57
C HIS A 30 -12.19 7.42 2.54
N ASN A 31 -13.05 7.28 1.52
CA ASN A 31 -13.88 6.10 1.40
C ASN A 31 -13.06 4.95 0.83
N PHE A 32 -12.97 3.86 1.59
CA PHE A 32 -12.53 2.57 1.12
C PHE A 32 -13.67 1.88 0.37
N GLY A 33 -14.05 2.43 -0.78
CA GLY A 33 -14.95 1.75 -1.71
C GLY A 33 -14.25 0.51 -2.26
N ARG A 34 -14.28 -0.60 -1.51
CA ARG A 34 -13.63 -1.86 -1.87
C ARG A 34 -14.51 -2.57 -2.90
N THR A 35 -14.35 -2.23 -4.17
CA THR A 35 -14.77 -3.15 -5.22
C THR A 35 -13.82 -4.35 -5.18
N THR A 36 -14.35 -5.57 -5.09
CA THR A 36 -13.54 -6.80 -5.15
C THR A 36 -12.59 -6.71 -6.34
N GLY A 37 -11.30 -6.92 -6.09
CA GLY A 37 -10.27 -6.83 -7.12
C GLY A 37 -9.74 -5.44 -7.45
N ASP A 38 -9.98 -4.44 -6.60
CA ASP A 38 -9.38 -3.12 -6.77
C ASP A 38 -7.84 -3.12 -6.63
N TYR A 39 -7.22 -2.06 -7.13
CA TYR A 39 -5.77 -1.91 -7.16
C TYR A 39 -5.14 -1.96 -5.76
N PHE A 40 -5.80 -1.37 -4.75
CA PHE A 40 -5.31 -1.39 -3.37
C PHE A 40 -5.31 -2.81 -2.79
N THR A 41 -6.37 -3.58 -3.01
CA THR A 41 -6.44 -4.96 -2.55
C THR A 41 -5.29 -5.74 -3.16
N LYS A 42 -5.08 -5.67 -4.48
CA LYS A 42 -3.96 -6.35 -5.13
C LYS A 42 -2.61 -5.96 -4.53
N LYS A 43 -2.32 -4.66 -4.42
CA LYS A 43 -1.06 -4.16 -3.84
C LYS A 43 -0.83 -4.62 -2.41
N ARG A 44 -1.87 -4.65 -1.58
CA ARG A 44 -1.78 -5.13 -0.20
C ARG A 44 -1.52 -6.64 -0.14
N TRP A 45 -2.17 -7.43 -0.98
CA TRP A 45 -1.94 -8.88 -1.04
C TRP A 45 -0.52 -9.19 -1.51
N ASP A 46 -0.03 -8.51 -2.54
CA ASP A 46 1.35 -8.64 -3.02
C ASP A 46 2.37 -8.36 -1.90
N TYR A 47 2.15 -7.29 -1.11
CA TYR A 47 3.01 -6.95 0.03
C TYR A 47 3.06 -8.06 1.08
N PHE A 48 1.92 -8.69 1.41
CA PHE A 48 1.92 -9.80 2.36
C PHE A 48 2.48 -11.10 1.78
N LEU A 49 2.28 -11.38 0.49
CA LEU A 49 2.93 -12.52 -0.15
C LEU A 49 4.45 -12.41 -0.03
N GLU A 50 5.00 -11.24 -0.35
CA GLU A 50 6.44 -10.99 -0.31
C GLU A 50 7.00 -10.96 1.11
N HIS A 51 6.43 -10.12 1.98
CA HIS A 51 7.05 -9.81 3.28
C HIS A 51 6.54 -10.67 4.45
N LEU A 52 5.39 -11.34 4.31
CA LEU A 52 4.86 -12.25 5.35
C LEU A 52 5.04 -13.72 4.97
N LEU A 53 4.77 -14.10 3.72
CA LEU A 53 4.87 -15.49 3.26
C LEU A 53 6.19 -15.83 2.55
N GLY A 54 7.04 -14.84 2.25
CA GLY A 54 8.30 -15.06 1.51
C GLY A 54 8.08 -15.56 0.08
N GLN A 55 6.89 -15.36 -0.49
CA GLN A 55 6.54 -15.78 -1.83
C GLN A 55 6.67 -14.62 -2.80
N LYS A 56 7.11 -14.92 -4.03
CA LYS A 56 7.16 -13.91 -5.09
C LYS A 56 5.73 -13.44 -5.44
N PRO A 57 5.40 -12.15 -5.32
CA PRO A 57 4.08 -11.65 -5.66
C PRO A 57 3.80 -11.77 -7.16
N LEU A 58 2.53 -11.98 -7.51
CA LEU A 58 2.08 -12.06 -8.89
C LEU A 58 1.82 -10.63 -9.41
N LEU A 59 2.89 -9.97 -9.84
CA LEU A 59 2.83 -8.66 -10.50
C LEU A 59 1.74 -8.67 -11.59
N HIS A 60 0.79 -7.74 -11.48
CA HIS A 60 -0.32 -7.55 -12.43
C HIS A 60 -1.37 -8.68 -12.46
N TYR A 61 -1.49 -9.49 -11.40
CA TYR A 61 -2.56 -10.48 -11.32
C TYR A 61 -3.94 -9.82 -11.51
N GLN A 62 -4.67 -10.30 -12.52
CA GLN A 62 -6.05 -9.88 -12.75
C GLN A 62 -6.96 -10.80 -11.94
N ILE A 63 -7.63 -10.23 -10.93
CA ILE A 63 -8.73 -10.91 -10.27
C ILE A 63 -9.84 -10.97 -11.31
N VAL A 64 -9.94 -12.12 -11.97
CA VAL A 64 -11.04 -12.43 -12.89
C VAL A 64 -12.31 -12.49 -12.06
N LYS A 65 -13.38 -11.86 -12.54
CA LYS A 65 -14.70 -11.91 -11.90
C LYS A 65 -15.28 -13.30 -11.93
#